data_AF-A0A2M7XQ91-F1
#
_entry.id   AF-A0A2M7XQ91-F1
#
_cell.length_a   1.000
_cell.length_b   1.000
_cell.length_c   1.000
_cell.angle_alpha   90.00
_cell.angle_beta   90.00
_cell.angle_gamma   90.00
#
_symmetry.space_group_name_H-M   'P 1'
#
loop_
_entity.id
_entity.type
_entity.pdbx_description
1 polymer ?
#
loop_
_entity_poly.entity_id
_entity_poly.type
_entity_poly.pdbx_seq_one_letter_code
_entity_poly.pdbx_strand_id
1 'polypeptide(L)' 'MHDHKFDPVKAERLLAPERYQKIKPDILLQKLGVPPGSTILDLGCGNGFFTFPASAAMG' A
#
# COMPACT_ATOMS: atom_id res chain seq x y z
N MET A 1 25.95 -8.25 1.08
CA MET A 1 24.54 -8.39 0.68
C MET A 1 24.23 -7.09 -0.06
N HIS A 2 24.19 -7.10 -1.39
CA HIS A 2 23.88 -5.87 -2.13
C HIS A 2 22.40 -5.57 -1.93
N ASP A 3 22.09 -4.40 -1.37
CA ASP A 3 20.72 -3.97 -1.13
C ASP A 3 19.96 -3.94 -2.46
N HIS A 4 18.99 -4.86 -2.62
CA HIS A 4 18.05 -4.84 -3.74
C HIS A 4 17.05 -3.69 -3.55
N LYS A 5 17.56 -2.45 -3.63
CA LYS A 5 16.75 -1.24 -3.60
C LYS A 5 15.90 -1.19 -4.87
N PHE A 6 14.62 -0.86 -4.71
CA PHE A 6 13.73 -0.66 -5.85
C PHE A 6 14.26 0.48 -6.73
N ASP A 7 14.32 0.23 -8.04
CA ASP A 7 14.74 1.20 -9.03
C ASP A 7 13.66 2.30 -9.19
N PRO A 8 13.92 3.55 -8.80
CA PRO A 8 12.93 4.63 -8.86
C PRO A 8 12.42 4.92 -10.27
N VAL A 9 13.19 4.58 -11.32
CA VAL A 9 12.76 4.76 -12.72
C VAL A 9 11.56 3.88 -13.06
N LYS A 10 11.28 2.85 -12.25
CA LYS A 10 10.16 1.91 -12.41
C LYS A 10 8.98 2.22 -11.49
N ALA A 11 8.90 3.41 -10.91
CA ALA A 11 7.87 3.78 -9.92
C ALA A 11 6.43 3.60 -10.41
N GLU A 12 6.19 3.71 -11.72
CA GLU A 12 4.90 3.45 -12.36
C GLU A 12 4.40 2.03 -12.08
N ARG A 13 5.30 1.05 -11.92
CA ARG A 13 4.95 -0.34 -11.60
C ARG A 13 4.35 -0.49 -10.21
N LEU A 14 4.62 0.44 -9.30
CA LEU A 14 4.09 0.41 -7.93
C LEU A 14 2.57 0.69 -7.91
N LEU A 15 2.06 1.41 -8.91
CA LEU A 15 0.64 1.76 -9.07
C LEU A 15 -0.02 1.05 -10.26
N ALA A 16 0.67 0.09 -10.89
CA ALA A 16 0.17 -0.63 -12.05
C ALA A 16 -1.25 -1.21 -11.80
N PRO A 17 -2.22 -1.03 -12.71
CA PRO A 17 -3.59 -1.51 -12.52
C PRO A 17 -3.68 -3.01 -12.23
N GLU A 18 -2.81 -3.82 -12.83
CA GLU A 18 -2.75 -5.27 -12.62
C GLU A 18 -2.38 -5.60 -11.16
N ARG A 19 -1.51 -4.78 -10.55
CA ARG A 19 -1.14 -4.92 -9.13
C ARG A 19 -2.34 -4.63 -8.24
N TYR A 20 -3.12 -3.59 -8.56
CA TYR A 20 -4.34 -3.28 -7.82
C TYR A 20 -5.36 -4.42 -7.92
N GLN A 21 -5.61 -4.93 -9.12
CA GLN A 21 -6.55 -6.04 -9.35
C GLN A 21 -6.12 -7.33 -8.63
N LYS A 22 -4.81 -7.61 -8.58
CA LYS A 22 -4.27 -8.80 -7.91
C LYS A 22 -4.31 -8.69 -6.39
N ILE A 23 -3.90 -7.55 -5.84
CA ILE A 23 -3.71 -7.38 -4.38
C ILE A 23 -4.99 -6.90 -3.70
N LYS A 24 -5.76 -6.02 -4.34
CA LYS A 24 -7.01 -5.42 -3.82
C LYS A 24 -6.79 -4.82 -2.41
N PRO A 25 -5.98 -3.75 -2.30
CA PRO A 25 -5.53 -3.23 -1.01
C PRO A 25 -6.69 -2.77 -0.11
N ASP A 26 -7.69 -2.16 -0.71
CA ASP A 26 -8.99 -1.82 -0.13
C ASP A 26 -9.67 -3.01 0.57
N ILE A 27 -9.82 -4.14 -0.14
CA ILE A 27 -10.43 -5.35 0.42
C ILE A 27 -9.56 -5.96 1.53
N LEU A 28 -8.25 -5.93 1.35
CA LEU A 28 -7.31 -6.49 2.32
C LEU A 28 -7.33 -5.71 3.64
N LEU A 29 -7.34 -4.38 3.57
CA LEU A 29 -7.41 -3.49 4.73
C LEU A 29 -8.77 -3.55 5.44
N GLN A 30 -9.86 -3.64 4.68
CA GLN A 30 -11.20 -3.87 5.26
C GLN A 30 -11.22 -5.16 6.09
N LYS A 31 -10.64 -6.25 5.56
CA LYS A 31 -10.56 -7.54 6.25
C LYS A 31 -9.64 -7.53 7.46
N LEU A 32 -8.61 -6.68 7.45
CA LEU A 32 -7.72 -6.50 8.60
C LEU A 32 -8.47 -5.88 9.79
N GLY A 33 -9.59 -5.18 9.55
CA GLY A 33 -10.49 -4.70 10.59
C GLY A 33 -9.83 -3.66 11.50
N VAL A 34 -8.99 -2.77 10.93
CA VAL A 34 -8.30 -1.76 11.71
C VAL A 34 -9.32 -0.80 12.35
N PRO A 35 -9.33 -0.63 13.68
CA PRO A 35 -10.29 0.25 14.33
C PRO A 35 -10.09 1.72 13.95
N PRO A 36 -11.17 2.52 13.84
CA PRO A 36 -11.06 3.96 13.69
C PRO A 36 -10.22 4.60 14.79
N GLY A 37 -9.42 5.61 14.44
CA GLY A 37 -8.51 6.29 15.37
C GLY A 37 -7.22 5.52 15.70
N SER A 38 -6.97 4.38 15.06
CA SER A 38 -5.67 3.69 15.16
C SER A 38 -4.54 4.47 14.48
N THR A 39 -3.30 4.15 14.86
CA THR A 39 -2.11 4.66 14.18
C THR A 39 -1.52 3.54 13.31
N ILE A 40 -1.43 3.78 12.00
CA ILE A 40 -0.80 2.86 11.03
C ILE A 40 0.54 3.42 10.58
N LEU A 41 1.55 2.54 10.48
CA LEU A 41 2.84 2.81 9.83
C LEU A 41 2.95 2.00 8.53
N ASP A 42 2.96 2.68 7.37
CA ASP A 42 3.14 2.07 6.05
C ASP A 42 4.63 2.09 5.64
N LEU A 43 5.34 1.01 5.94
CA LEU A 43 6.78 0.88 5.67
C LEU A 43 7.05 0.54 4.21
N GLY A 44 7.92 1.32 3.55
CA GLY A 44 8.22 1.12 2.14
C GLY A 44 7.03 1.43 1.23
N CYS A 45 6.20 2.41 1.62
CA CYS A 45 4.94 2.74 0.97
C CYS A 45 5.08 3.14 -0.51
N GLY A 46 6.28 3.53 -0.95
CA GLY A 46 6.53 4.01 -2.30
C GLY A 46 5.58 5.16 -2.63
N ASN A 47 4.75 4.99 -3.66
CA ASN A 47 3.79 6.01 -4.09
C ASN A 47 2.46 5.97 -3.30
N GLY A 48 2.38 5.21 -2.20
CA GLY A 48 1.21 5.16 -1.33
C GLY A 48 0.15 4.13 -1.71
N PHE A 49 0.55 3.00 -2.31
CA PHE A 49 -0.38 1.95 -2.75
C PHE A 49 -1.26 1.41 -1.61
N PHE A 50 -0.74 1.33 -0.38
CA PHE A 50 -1.52 0.99 0.81
C PHE A 50 -1.87 2.22 1.66
N THR A 51 -1.08 3.29 1.59
CA THR A 51 -1.29 4.51 2.39
C THR A 51 -2.67 5.12 2.20
N PHE A 52 -3.10 5.36 0.96
CA PHE A 52 -4.40 6.00 0.72
C PHE A 52 -5.58 5.09 1.03
N PRO A 53 -5.59 3.80 0.63
CA PRO A 53 -6.62 2.87 1.07
C PRO A 53 -6.68 2.70 2.60
N ALA A 54 -5.54 2.73 3.29
CA ALA A 54 -5.50 2.63 4.75
C ALA A 54 -6.09 3.86 5.42
N SER A 55 -5.80 5.07 4.91
CA SER A 55 -6.43 6.31 5.35
C SER A 55 -7.95 6.21 5.21
N ALA A 56 -8.45 5.83 4.03
CA ALA A 56 -9.89 5.68 3.79
C ALA A 56 -10.56 4.61 4.67
N ALA A 57 -9.84 3.54 5.04
CA ALA A 57 -10.35 2.49 5.90
C ALA A 57 -10.50 2.92 7.37
N MET A 58 -9.75 3.92 7.84
CA MET A 58 -9.77 4.38 9.23
C MET A 58 -10.83 5.46 9.52
N GLY A 59 -11.49 5.98 8.48
CA GLY A 59 -12.45 7.09 8.57
C GLY A 59 -11.79 8.46 8.46
#